data_AF-A0A964QI56-F1
#
_entry.id   AF-A0A964QI56-F1
#
_cell.length_a   1.000
_cell.length_b   1.000
_cell.length_c   1.000
_cell.angle_alpha   90.00
_cell.angle_beta   90.00
_cell.angle_gamma   90.00
#
_symmetry.space_group_name_H-M   'P 1'
#
loop_
_entity.id
_entity.type
_entity.pdbx_description
1 polymer ?
#
loop_
_entity_poly.entity_id
_entity_poly.type
_entity_poly.pdbx_seq_one_letter_code
_entity_poly.pdbx_strand_id
1 'polypeptide(L)'
;MSTSYRAPAFADAKPEHAAPGCTPERLAHLAEHGFVIINDFVDSPWIPILREAGRRVTKACSREQGYRKLDCSKGYVHRTGDEDPWAIRGLIHPAFGEPSFAQFHSSEELLRFVDSWCGGLKPEDLVMSGMLLWCNPQTKEHALGWHRDVTWWGTGEPYFAQREVRGEGPEAYTEEVERKRWEEIRANNAKAIAERNGVSMFLALVDDECHELIPDSHQRWRTPFEHDVLLPKAMKEQGVPHTPSWNGTDPLPDQVAVRLRAGEALIRNGATIHTGHTVPERERNTLSIGWSRWSPPSPEKEPAGADARNAWQLDPAVREALPHEWMKTAWDRWAQTQKLGDTLEDRYAPYDIGRIKAGEVVGWRGELERQAAATGAAWKPYQTLA
;
A
#
# COMPACT_ATOMS: atom_id res chain seq x y z
N MET A 1 -19.85 -14.67 12.31
CA MET A 1 -18.90 -15.29 13.25
C MET A 1 -17.65 -15.65 12.48
N SER A 2 -16.70 -14.71 12.44
CA SER A 2 -15.30 -15.04 12.69
C SER A 2 -14.90 -14.12 13.84
N THR A 3 -14.65 -14.69 15.02
CA THR A 3 -14.23 -13.93 16.22
C THR A 3 -12.71 -13.91 16.38
N SER A 4 -11.99 -14.48 15.42
CA SER A 4 -10.53 -14.66 15.42
C SER A 4 -9.95 -14.48 14.02
N TYR A 5 -8.67 -14.13 13.95
CA TYR A 5 -7.90 -14.24 12.71
C TYR A 5 -7.91 -15.68 12.19
N ARG A 6 -7.67 -15.85 10.88
CA ARG A 6 -7.73 -17.17 10.25
C ARG A 6 -6.46 -17.96 10.53
N ALA A 7 -5.32 -17.29 10.64
CA ALA A 7 -4.04 -17.97 10.77
C ALA A 7 -3.98 -18.90 12.01
N PRO A 8 -3.53 -20.17 11.86
CA PRO A 8 -3.39 -21.11 12.96
C PRO A 8 -2.11 -20.88 13.78
N ALA A 9 -1.18 -20.07 13.25
CA ALA A 9 0.12 -19.76 13.84
C ALA A 9 0.44 -18.27 13.75
N PHE A 10 1.37 -17.82 14.58
CA PHE A 10 1.80 -16.42 14.64
C PHE A 10 3.29 -16.28 14.37
N ALA A 11 3.66 -15.21 13.69
CA ALA A 11 5.03 -14.74 13.60
C ALA A 11 5.22 -13.56 14.55
N ASP A 12 6.04 -13.76 15.59
CA ASP A 12 6.37 -12.75 16.60
C ASP A 12 7.79 -12.19 16.36
N ALA A 13 8.08 -11.02 16.95
CA ALA A 13 9.43 -10.47 16.98
C ALA A 13 10.40 -11.43 17.69
N LYS A 14 11.61 -11.57 17.13
CA LYS A 14 12.62 -12.50 17.65
C LYS A 14 13.73 -11.77 18.42
N PRO A 15 14.16 -12.25 19.60
CA PRO A 15 15.25 -11.63 20.36
C PRO A 15 16.56 -11.46 19.59
N GLU A 16 16.88 -12.42 18.72
CA GLU A 16 18.06 -12.36 17.84
C GLU A 16 18.00 -11.20 16.81
N HIS A 17 16.83 -10.61 16.59
CA HIS A 17 16.63 -9.45 15.70
C HIS A 17 16.46 -8.14 16.49
N ALA A 18 16.74 -8.11 17.79
CA ALA A 18 16.46 -6.94 18.62
C ALA A 18 17.44 -5.76 18.43
N ALA A 19 18.62 -6.00 17.83
CA ALA A 19 19.57 -4.94 17.57
C ALA A 19 19.06 -4.00 16.45
N PRO A 20 19.22 -2.66 16.61
CA PRO A 20 18.60 -1.69 15.71
C PRO A 20 19.24 -1.66 14.32
N GLY A 21 18.48 -1.16 13.35
CA GLY A 21 18.91 -0.95 11.97
C GLY A 21 19.07 -2.23 11.15
N CYS A 22 20.02 -2.20 10.22
CA CYS A 22 20.29 -3.28 9.28
C CYS A 22 21.32 -4.27 9.85
N THR A 23 20.88 -5.31 10.54
CA THR A 23 21.79 -6.36 11.04
C THR A 23 21.87 -7.54 10.05
N PRO A 24 22.99 -8.28 10.02
CA PRO A 24 23.10 -9.50 9.21
C PRO A 24 21.99 -10.51 9.50
N GLU A 25 21.56 -10.64 10.75
CA GLU A 25 20.51 -11.56 11.19
C GLU A 25 19.15 -11.16 10.62
N ARG A 26 18.80 -9.86 10.69
CA ARG A 26 17.57 -9.34 10.10
C ARG A 26 17.53 -9.53 8.58
N LEU A 27 18.66 -9.28 7.91
CA LEU A 27 18.78 -9.49 6.46
C LEU A 27 18.70 -10.95 6.08
N ALA A 28 19.35 -11.84 6.82
CA ALA A 28 19.26 -13.28 6.61
C ALA A 28 17.81 -13.76 6.79
N HIS A 29 17.12 -13.30 7.83
CA HIS A 29 15.73 -13.66 8.09
C HIS A 29 14.79 -13.15 6.98
N LEU A 30 14.96 -11.90 6.54
CA LEU A 30 14.21 -11.34 5.42
C LEU A 30 14.46 -12.12 4.12
N ALA A 31 15.71 -12.52 3.87
CA ALA A 31 16.07 -13.31 2.70
C ALA A 31 15.46 -14.71 2.73
N GLU A 32 15.49 -15.38 3.89
CA GLU A 32 15.01 -16.74 4.07
C GLU A 32 13.48 -16.82 4.10
N HIS A 33 12.82 -15.94 4.83
CA HIS A 33 11.37 -16.06 5.08
C HIS A 33 10.53 -15.04 4.32
N GLY A 34 11.15 -14.04 3.69
CA GLY A 34 10.46 -13.02 2.91
C GLY A 34 9.83 -11.94 3.77
N PHE A 35 10.11 -11.93 5.08
CA PHE A 35 9.74 -10.86 6.00
C PHE A 35 10.68 -10.81 7.21
N VAL A 36 10.66 -9.69 7.94
CA VAL A 36 11.28 -9.54 9.26
C VAL A 36 10.49 -8.52 10.08
N ILE A 37 10.37 -8.79 11.38
CA ILE A 37 9.81 -7.86 12.35
C ILE A 37 10.97 -7.13 13.03
N ILE A 38 10.90 -5.80 13.05
CA ILE A 38 11.85 -4.93 13.73
C ILE A 38 11.17 -4.24 14.91
N ASN A 39 11.93 -3.91 15.94
CA ASN A 39 11.46 -3.31 17.19
C ASN A 39 12.05 -1.91 17.44
N ASP A 40 12.58 -1.27 16.40
CA ASP A 40 13.34 -0.01 16.47
C ASP A 40 12.54 1.17 17.01
N PHE A 41 11.21 1.11 17.00
CA PHE A 41 10.34 2.22 17.39
C PHE A 41 9.47 1.91 18.63
N VAL A 42 9.72 0.81 19.35
CA VAL A 42 8.92 0.41 20.53
C VAL A 42 8.89 1.48 21.62
N ASP A 43 10.01 2.16 21.84
CA ASP A 43 10.13 3.24 22.82
C ASP A 43 10.00 4.64 22.19
N SER A 44 9.59 4.73 20.93
CA SER A 44 9.52 6.01 20.22
C SER A 44 8.40 6.90 20.81
N PRO A 45 8.70 8.17 21.12
CA PRO A 45 7.68 9.12 21.57
C PRO A 45 6.66 9.46 20.47
N TRP A 46 6.95 9.10 19.21
CA TRP A 46 6.03 9.32 18.09
C TRP A 46 4.86 8.35 18.07
N ILE A 47 5.01 7.13 18.61
CA ILE A 47 3.94 6.11 18.57
C ILE A 47 2.61 6.63 19.15
N PRO A 48 2.54 7.19 20.37
CA PRO A 48 1.28 7.73 20.89
C PRO A 48 0.75 8.92 20.07
N ILE A 49 1.62 9.78 19.52
CA ILE A 49 1.22 10.94 18.71
C ILE A 49 0.55 10.47 17.42
N LEU A 50 1.22 9.58 16.69
CA LEU A 50 0.74 9.03 15.42
C LEU A 50 -0.51 8.17 15.62
N ARG A 51 -0.58 7.38 16.70
CA ARG A 51 -1.77 6.59 17.06
C ARG A 51 -3.00 7.48 17.16
N GLU A 52 -2.92 8.56 17.92
CA GLU A 52 -4.05 9.47 18.11
C GLU A 52 -4.40 10.23 16.82
N ALA A 53 -3.40 10.62 16.02
CA ALA A 53 -3.63 11.18 14.69
C ALA A 53 -4.36 10.19 13.78
N GLY A 54 -3.93 8.91 13.76
CA GLY A 54 -4.56 7.85 13.00
C GLY A 54 -6.01 7.59 13.41
N ARG A 55 -6.31 7.62 14.72
CA ARG A 55 -7.69 7.52 15.25
C ARG A 55 -8.56 8.68 14.78
N ARG A 56 -8.05 9.92 14.84
CA ARG A 56 -8.78 11.12 14.37
C ARG A 56 -9.06 11.05 12.87
N VAL A 57 -8.07 10.70 12.06
CA VAL A 57 -8.21 10.56 10.60
C VAL A 57 -9.21 9.46 10.24
N THR A 58 -9.10 8.29 10.87
CA THR A 58 -10.03 7.16 10.64
C THR A 58 -11.47 7.58 10.98
N LYS A 59 -11.68 8.19 12.14
CA LYS A 59 -13.00 8.69 12.55
C LYS A 59 -13.54 9.74 11.57
N ALA A 60 -12.71 10.67 11.13
CA ALA A 60 -13.10 11.71 10.18
C ALA A 60 -13.41 11.16 8.78
N CYS A 61 -12.81 10.04 8.39
CA CYS A 61 -13.10 9.37 7.11
C CYS A 61 -14.33 8.44 7.18
N SER A 62 -14.95 8.24 8.35
CA SER A 62 -16.15 7.41 8.46
C SER A 62 -17.32 7.94 7.61
N ARG A 63 -18.21 7.04 7.18
CA ARG A 63 -19.38 7.38 6.35
C ARG A 63 -20.22 8.51 6.95
N GLU A 64 -20.39 8.52 8.27
CA GLU A 64 -21.20 9.51 8.98
C GLU A 64 -20.64 10.93 8.88
N GLN A 65 -19.31 11.06 8.82
CA GLN A 65 -18.64 12.35 8.74
C GLN A 65 -18.60 12.87 7.32
N GLY A 66 -18.49 11.99 6.31
CA GLY A 66 -18.31 12.41 4.91
C GLY A 66 -17.12 13.36 4.78
N TYR A 67 -17.38 14.60 4.35
CA TYR A 67 -16.37 15.67 4.28
C TYR A 67 -16.51 16.75 5.37
N ARG A 68 -17.36 16.55 6.39
CA ARG A 68 -17.67 17.59 7.39
C ARG A 68 -16.50 17.92 8.32
N LYS A 69 -15.65 16.94 8.61
CA LYS A 69 -14.50 17.09 9.51
C LYS A 69 -13.18 17.31 8.77
N LEU A 70 -12.95 16.52 7.73
CA LEU A 70 -11.78 16.60 6.87
C LEU A 70 -12.24 16.49 5.42
N ASP A 71 -11.59 17.22 4.53
CA ASP A 71 -11.80 17.05 3.09
C ASP A 71 -11.05 15.80 2.61
N CYS A 72 -11.55 14.61 2.97
CA CYS A 72 -10.90 13.34 2.64
C CYS A 72 -10.88 13.02 1.12
N SER A 73 -11.58 13.80 0.30
CA SER A 73 -11.49 13.75 -1.18
C SER A 73 -10.13 14.24 -1.71
N LYS A 74 -9.34 14.93 -0.87
CA LYS A 74 -7.95 15.32 -1.13
C LYS A 74 -6.94 14.19 -0.92
N GLY A 75 -7.40 13.00 -0.55
CA GLY A 75 -6.60 11.80 -0.43
C GLY A 75 -7.15 10.68 -1.30
N TYR A 76 -6.96 9.45 -0.86
CA TYR A 76 -7.64 8.29 -1.45
C TYR A 76 -8.03 7.33 -0.33
N VAL A 77 -9.32 7.26 -0.03
CA VAL A 77 -9.87 6.43 1.04
C VAL A 77 -10.41 5.14 0.46
N HIS A 78 -9.80 4.02 0.84
CA HIS A 78 -10.28 2.69 0.54
C HIS A 78 -11.41 2.34 1.50
N ARG A 79 -12.56 1.98 0.94
CA ARG A 79 -13.79 1.68 1.67
C ARG A 79 -14.29 0.28 1.38
N THR A 80 -15.08 -0.26 2.30
CA THR A 80 -15.72 -1.57 2.17
C THR A 80 -17.05 -1.59 2.93
N GLY A 81 -17.87 -2.61 2.68
CA GLY A 81 -19.14 -2.79 3.38
C GLY A 81 -20.04 -1.56 3.26
N ASP A 82 -20.40 -0.96 4.40
CA ASP A 82 -21.26 0.23 4.46
C ASP A 82 -20.43 1.53 4.36
N GLU A 83 -19.52 1.58 3.39
CA GLU A 83 -18.56 2.68 3.17
C GLU A 83 -17.58 2.92 4.34
N ASP A 84 -17.28 1.89 5.12
CA ASP A 84 -16.32 1.95 6.23
C ASP A 84 -14.89 1.97 5.68
N PRO A 85 -14.01 2.88 6.17
CA PRO A 85 -12.63 2.94 5.71
C PRO A 85 -11.82 1.73 6.23
N TRP A 86 -11.00 1.15 5.38
CA TRP A 86 -10.00 0.13 5.76
C TRP A 86 -8.56 0.53 5.41
N ALA A 87 -8.38 1.53 4.55
CA ALA A 87 -7.08 2.10 4.24
C ALA A 87 -7.23 3.57 3.82
N ILE A 88 -6.35 4.45 4.32
CA ILE A 88 -6.44 5.89 4.09
C ILE A 88 -5.10 6.42 3.58
N ARG A 89 -5.11 6.95 2.36
CA ARG A 89 -3.99 7.66 1.73
C ARG A 89 -4.25 9.15 1.73
N GLY A 90 -3.20 9.96 1.64
CA GLY A 90 -3.31 11.43 1.70
C GLY A 90 -2.93 12.03 3.06
N LEU A 91 -2.36 11.23 3.98
CA LEU A 91 -2.10 11.64 5.36
C LEU A 91 -1.25 12.91 5.52
N ILE A 92 -0.35 13.17 4.56
CA ILE A 92 0.52 14.35 4.55
C ILE A 92 -0.10 15.54 3.81
N HIS A 93 -1.27 15.38 3.18
CA HIS A 93 -1.96 16.49 2.56
C HIS A 93 -2.51 17.42 3.66
N PRO A 94 -2.32 18.74 3.58
CA PRO A 94 -2.78 19.67 4.62
C PRO A 94 -4.29 19.64 4.90
N ALA A 95 -5.11 19.10 3.99
CA ALA A 95 -6.55 18.91 4.16
C ALA A 95 -6.90 17.87 5.23
N PHE A 96 -5.95 17.00 5.59
CA PHE A 96 -6.11 16.03 6.66
C PHE A 96 -5.78 16.61 8.04
N GLY A 97 -5.14 17.78 8.11
CA GLY A 97 -4.92 18.51 9.36
C GLY A 97 -4.00 17.83 10.39
N GLU A 98 -3.26 16.78 10.00
CA GLU A 98 -2.38 16.01 10.88
C GLU A 98 -0.91 16.14 10.45
N PRO A 99 -0.22 17.24 10.80
CA PRO A 99 1.17 17.46 10.39
C PRO A 99 2.14 16.42 10.98
N SER A 100 1.74 15.71 12.05
CA SER A 100 2.56 14.70 12.71
C SER A 100 3.02 13.59 11.77
N PHE A 101 2.24 13.24 10.74
CA PHE A 101 2.65 12.24 9.75
C PHE A 101 3.85 12.71 8.93
N ALA A 102 3.81 13.95 8.41
CA ALA A 102 4.92 14.53 7.68
C ALA A 102 6.14 14.78 8.59
N GLN A 103 5.91 15.20 9.83
CA GLN A 103 6.96 15.43 10.82
C GLN A 103 7.67 14.13 11.25
N PHE A 104 6.95 13.03 11.43
CA PHE A 104 7.57 11.74 11.68
C PHE A 104 8.33 11.23 10.45
N HIS A 105 7.77 11.41 9.25
CA HIS A 105 8.39 11.02 7.98
C HIS A 105 9.75 11.71 7.74
N SER A 106 9.93 12.91 8.31
CA SER A 106 11.18 13.67 8.30
C SER A 106 11.98 13.64 9.59
N SER A 107 11.54 12.87 10.58
CA SER A 107 12.17 12.83 11.90
C SER A 107 13.57 12.22 11.83
N GLU A 108 14.46 12.66 12.72
CA GLU A 108 15.80 12.08 12.84
C GLU A 108 15.74 10.58 13.17
N GLU A 109 14.73 10.14 13.93
CA GLU A 109 14.54 8.73 14.26
C GLU A 109 14.29 7.87 13.01
N LEU A 110 13.32 8.26 12.17
CA LEU A 110 13.06 7.52 10.93
C LEU A 110 14.23 7.64 9.93
N LEU A 111 14.83 8.83 9.80
CA LEU A 111 15.96 9.02 8.89
C LEU A 111 17.20 8.24 9.31
N ARG A 112 17.48 8.09 10.61
CA ARG A 112 18.57 7.24 11.11
C ARG A 112 18.31 5.76 10.79
N PHE A 113 17.06 5.31 10.92
CA PHE A 113 16.69 3.97 10.52
C PHE A 113 16.90 3.76 9.01
N VAL A 114 16.39 4.67 8.17
CA VAL A 114 16.55 4.60 6.71
C VAL A 114 18.02 4.62 6.30
N ASP A 115 18.82 5.48 6.93
CA ASP A 115 20.26 5.56 6.71
C ASP A 115 20.94 4.21 6.99
N SER A 116 20.66 3.61 8.16
CA SER A 116 21.19 2.31 8.52
C SER A 116 20.71 1.20 7.60
N TRP A 117 19.40 1.10 7.37
CA TRP A 117 18.77 0.06 6.55
C TRP A 117 19.28 0.06 5.12
N CYS A 118 19.32 1.25 4.51
CA CYS A 118 19.62 1.45 3.09
C CYS A 118 21.09 1.76 2.80
N GLY A 119 22.00 1.45 3.74
CA GLY A 119 23.44 1.54 3.52
C GLY A 119 23.96 2.96 3.29
N GLY A 120 23.50 3.92 4.09
CA GLY A 120 23.94 5.31 4.02
C GLY A 120 23.03 6.22 3.18
N LEU A 121 21.76 5.86 2.99
CA LEU A 121 20.82 6.66 2.18
C LEU A 121 20.47 7.97 2.89
N LYS A 122 20.83 9.10 2.30
CA LYS A 122 20.66 10.44 2.88
C LYS A 122 19.50 11.22 2.24
N PRO A 123 18.94 12.24 2.92
CA PRO A 123 17.85 13.08 2.43
C PRO A 123 18.03 13.62 1.00
N GLU A 124 19.25 14.02 0.65
CA GLU A 124 19.62 14.52 -0.68
C GLU A 124 19.48 13.49 -1.80
N ASP A 125 19.37 12.20 -1.47
CA ASP A 125 19.19 11.09 -2.43
C ASP A 125 17.76 10.54 -2.42
N LEU A 126 16.86 11.08 -1.61
CA LEU A 126 15.51 10.53 -1.45
C LEU A 126 14.56 10.93 -2.58
N VAL A 127 13.61 10.04 -2.87
CA VAL A 127 12.40 10.33 -3.62
C VAL A 127 11.18 9.95 -2.78
N MET A 128 10.12 10.75 -2.87
CA MET A 128 8.89 10.49 -2.12
C MET A 128 8.28 9.15 -2.51
N SER A 129 7.84 8.41 -1.50
CA SER A 129 7.09 7.17 -1.66
C SER A 129 5.70 7.32 -1.04
N GLY A 130 4.81 6.38 -1.34
CA GLY A 130 3.44 6.43 -0.81
C GLY A 130 3.40 6.26 0.71
N MET A 131 2.48 6.97 1.36
CA MET A 131 2.14 6.79 2.76
C MET A 131 0.67 6.37 2.88
N LEU A 132 0.41 5.39 3.73
CA LEU A 132 -0.92 4.79 3.88
C LEU A 132 -1.16 4.42 5.35
N LEU A 133 -2.33 4.77 5.88
CA LEU A 133 -2.81 4.28 7.16
C LEU A 133 -3.72 3.09 6.93
N TRP A 134 -3.34 1.93 7.45
CA TRP A 134 -4.22 0.78 7.57
C TRP A 134 -5.10 0.93 8.80
N CYS A 135 -6.41 0.89 8.58
CA CYS A 135 -7.41 0.99 9.64
C CYS A 135 -8.39 -0.19 9.56
N ASN A 136 -9.20 -0.37 10.59
CA ASN A 136 -10.18 -1.44 10.63
C ASN A 136 -11.59 -0.91 10.32
N PRO A 137 -12.32 -1.49 9.36
CA PRO A 137 -13.77 -1.35 9.30
C PRO A 137 -14.42 -1.74 10.63
N GLN A 138 -15.26 -0.87 11.17
CA GLN A 138 -15.81 -1.10 12.51
C GLN A 138 -16.91 -2.17 12.52
N THR A 139 -17.63 -2.30 11.40
CA THR A 139 -18.89 -3.04 11.37
C THR A 139 -18.82 -4.41 10.69
N LYS A 140 -17.87 -4.64 9.78
CA LYS A 140 -17.80 -5.85 8.95
C LYS A 140 -16.38 -6.36 8.82
N GLU A 141 -16.23 -7.68 8.86
CA GLU A 141 -14.97 -8.34 8.54
C GLU A 141 -14.58 -7.99 7.12
N HIS A 142 -13.32 -7.64 6.92
CA HIS A 142 -12.80 -7.35 5.59
C HIS A 142 -11.47 -8.06 5.39
N ALA A 143 -11.37 -8.79 4.30
CA ALA A 143 -10.15 -9.46 3.88
C ALA A 143 -9.87 -9.12 2.41
N LEU A 144 -8.59 -8.89 2.11
CA LEU A 144 -8.12 -8.82 0.73
C LEU A 144 -7.97 -10.24 0.18
N GLY A 145 -7.98 -10.37 -1.15
CA GLY A 145 -7.55 -11.61 -1.78
C GLY A 145 -6.07 -11.89 -1.46
N TRP A 146 -5.68 -13.16 -1.42
CA TRP A 146 -4.27 -13.52 -1.36
C TRP A 146 -3.55 -13.03 -2.61
N HIS A 147 -2.41 -12.37 -2.44
CA HIS A 147 -1.69 -11.75 -3.55
C HIS A 147 -0.19 -11.66 -3.27
N ARG A 148 0.54 -11.30 -4.32
CA ARG A 148 1.87 -10.67 -4.24
C ARG A 148 1.71 -9.21 -4.68
N ASP A 149 2.60 -8.32 -4.25
CA ASP A 149 2.59 -6.91 -4.70
C ASP A 149 3.21 -6.73 -6.09
N VAL A 150 4.04 -7.68 -6.51
CA VAL A 150 4.67 -7.69 -7.83
C VAL A 150 3.69 -8.18 -8.90
N THR A 151 4.01 -8.00 -10.19
CA THR A 151 3.27 -8.67 -11.27
C THR A 151 3.99 -9.98 -11.63
N TRP A 152 3.35 -11.13 -11.46
CA TRP A 152 3.93 -12.45 -11.72
C TRP A 152 3.34 -13.18 -12.94
N TRP A 153 2.55 -12.46 -13.75
CA TRP A 153 1.92 -12.96 -14.98
C TRP A 153 2.10 -11.96 -16.12
N GLY A 154 1.77 -12.39 -17.33
CA GLY A 154 1.76 -11.54 -18.51
C GLY A 154 3.09 -10.86 -18.81
N THR A 155 3.04 -9.60 -19.21
CA THR A 155 4.22 -8.77 -19.51
C THR A 155 5.08 -8.51 -18.26
N GLY A 156 4.51 -8.65 -17.06
CA GLY A 156 5.16 -8.25 -15.82
C GLY A 156 5.10 -6.74 -15.55
N GLU A 157 4.41 -5.97 -16.41
CA GLU A 157 4.20 -4.55 -16.18
C GLU A 157 3.25 -4.33 -14.98
N PRO A 158 3.46 -3.28 -14.17
CA PRO A 158 2.52 -2.90 -13.12
C PRO A 158 1.16 -2.51 -13.72
N TYR A 159 0.07 -2.79 -13.00
CA TYR A 159 -1.26 -2.32 -13.36
C TYR A 159 -1.66 -1.08 -12.55
N PHE A 160 -2.57 -0.29 -13.12
CA PHE A 160 -3.14 0.88 -12.47
C PHE A 160 -4.43 0.52 -11.73
N ALA A 161 -4.63 1.03 -10.52
CA ALA A 161 -5.84 0.73 -9.74
C ALA A 161 -7.13 1.16 -10.45
N GLN A 162 -7.07 2.23 -11.24
CA GLN A 162 -8.21 2.72 -12.02
C GLN A 162 -8.50 1.92 -13.29
N ARG A 163 -7.59 1.02 -13.69
CA ARG A 163 -7.69 0.24 -14.93
C ARG A 163 -7.15 -1.15 -14.66
N GLU A 164 -8.04 -2.09 -14.34
CA GLU A 164 -7.68 -3.51 -14.31
C GLU A 164 -7.55 -4.05 -15.76
N VAL A 165 -6.62 -3.48 -16.53
CA VAL A 165 -6.23 -4.01 -17.83
C VAL A 165 -5.15 -5.05 -17.58
N ARG A 166 -5.57 -6.24 -17.17
CA ARG A 166 -4.72 -7.44 -17.23
C ARG A 166 -4.85 -8.13 -18.60
N GLY A 167 -5.03 -7.31 -19.64
CA GLY A 167 -5.65 -7.62 -20.93
C GLY A 167 -4.82 -8.47 -21.88
N GLU A 168 -4.18 -9.52 -21.38
CA GLU A 168 -3.26 -10.36 -22.15
C GLU A 168 -3.80 -11.78 -22.39
N GLY A 169 -5.11 -11.98 -22.23
CA GLY A 169 -5.79 -13.26 -22.46
C GLY A 169 -5.28 -14.42 -21.59
N PRO A 170 -5.85 -15.63 -21.73
CA PRO A 170 -5.38 -16.83 -21.02
C PRO A 170 -3.92 -17.20 -21.29
N GLU A 171 -3.39 -16.86 -22.47
CA GLU A 171 -2.02 -17.15 -22.91
C GLU A 171 -0.94 -16.51 -22.01
N ALA A 172 -1.23 -15.33 -21.46
CA ALA A 172 -0.37 -14.64 -20.50
C ALA A 172 -0.32 -15.27 -19.11
N TYR A 173 -1.21 -16.22 -18.84
CA TYR A 173 -1.31 -16.95 -17.58
C TYR A 173 -0.85 -18.41 -17.71
N THR A 174 -0.17 -18.74 -18.81
CA THR A 174 0.45 -20.05 -18.96
C THR A 174 1.59 -20.23 -17.97
N GLU A 175 1.84 -21.48 -17.57
CA GLU A 175 2.96 -21.81 -16.68
C GLU A 175 4.31 -21.39 -17.28
N GLU A 176 4.47 -21.43 -18.61
CA GLU A 176 5.68 -20.97 -19.28
C GLU A 176 5.95 -19.48 -19.05
N VAL A 177 4.94 -18.64 -19.24
CA VAL A 177 5.04 -17.19 -18.99
C VAL A 177 5.35 -16.93 -17.53
N GLU A 178 4.65 -17.61 -16.62
CA GLU A 178 4.89 -17.45 -15.19
C GLU A 178 6.28 -17.89 -14.76
N ARG A 179 6.81 -18.99 -15.29
CA ARG A 179 8.18 -19.44 -14.99
C ARG A 179 9.20 -18.37 -15.37
N LYS A 180 9.02 -17.75 -16.54
CA LYS A 180 9.86 -16.62 -16.97
C LYS A 180 9.73 -15.43 -16.01
N ARG A 181 8.51 -15.02 -15.66
CA ARG A 181 8.28 -13.93 -14.69
C ARG A 181 8.86 -14.25 -13.32
N TRP A 182 8.81 -15.51 -12.91
CA TRP A 182 9.32 -15.96 -11.62
C TRP A 182 10.83 -15.88 -11.52
N GLU A 183 11.56 -16.20 -12.59
CA GLU A 183 13.02 -16.00 -12.64
C GLU A 183 13.38 -14.52 -12.47
N GLU A 184 12.65 -13.63 -13.12
CA GLU A 184 12.84 -12.18 -12.98
C GLU A 184 12.52 -11.70 -11.56
N ILE A 185 11.44 -12.18 -10.96
CA ILE A 185 11.07 -11.86 -9.58
C ILE A 185 12.17 -12.32 -8.61
N ARG A 186 12.72 -13.52 -8.77
CA ARG A 186 13.81 -14.01 -7.92
C ARG A 186 15.07 -13.16 -8.06
N ALA A 187 15.44 -12.78 -9.27
CA ALA A 187 16.57 -11.89 -9.51
C ALA A 187 16.35 -10.51 -8.88
N ASN A 188 15.15 -9.94 -9.04
CA ASN A 188 14.77 -8.65 -8.46
C ASN A 188 14.73 -8.70 -6.93
N ASN A 189 14.27 -9.80 -6.33
CA ASN A 189 14.27 -10.00 -4.88
C ASN A 189 15.69 -10.02 -4.32
N ALA A 190 16.59 -10.79 -4.93
CA ALA A 190 18.00 -10.84 -4.53
C ALA A 190 18.64 -9.45 -4.65
N LYS A 191 18.38 -8.74 -5.75
CA LYS A 191 18.86 -7.38 -5.98
C LYS A 191 18.33 -6.40 -4.93
N ALA A 192 17.04 -6.44 -4.62
CA ALA A 192 16.42 -5.56 -3.63
C ALA A 192 17.03 -5.71 -2.23
N ILE A 193 17.32 -6.95 -1.80
CA ILE A 193 17.97 -7.24 -0.51
C ILE A 193 19.44 -6.79 -0.51
N ALA A 194 20.14 -6.96 -1.63
CA ALA A 194 21.55 -6.59 -1.75
C ALA A 194 21.75 -5.07 -1.81
N GLU A 195 20.97 -4.38 -2.64
CA GLU A 195 21.12 -2.94 -2.90
C GLU A 195 20.44 -2.07 -1.84
N ARG A 196 19.30 -2.52 -1.30
CA ARG A 196 18.51 -1.78 -0.30
C ARG A 196 18.31 -0.31 -0.70
N ASN A 197 17.88 -0.09 -1.94
CA ASN A 197 17.60 1.24 -2.50
C ASN A 197 16.36 1.91 -1.90
N GLY A 198 15.92 1.50 -0.72
CA GLY A 198 14.73 1.98 -0.08
C GLY A 198 14.21 0.99 0.94
N VAL A 199 13.31 1.47 1.77
CA VAL A 199 12.59 0.65 2.73
C VAL A 199 11.14 1.11 2.78
N SER A 200 10.24 0.15 2.80
CA SER A 200 8.83 0.34 3.15
C SER A 200 8.53 -0.62 4.28
N MET A 201 7.90 -0.10 5.34
CA MET A 201 7.55 -0.87 6.52
C MET A 201 6.09 -0.64 6.90
N PHE A 202 5.52 -1.59 7.62
CA PHE A 202 4.22 -1.48 8.28
C PHE A 202 4.48 -1.27 9.77
N LEU A 203 4.54 -0.02 10.21
CA LEU A 203 4.76 0.38 11.59
C LEU A 203 3.45 0.32 12.38
N ALA A 204 3.37 -0.59 13.34
CA ALA A 204 2.20 -0.76 14.18
C ALA A 204 2.10 0.39 15.18
N LEU A 205 1.01 1.16 15.14
CA LEU A 205 0.77 2.23 16.12
C LEU A 205 -0.02 1.70 17.32
N VAL A 206 -0.72 0.59 17.16
CA VAL A 206 -1.35 -0.25 18.18
C VAL A 206 -0.93 -1.69 17.94
N ASP A 207 -1.19 -2.60 18.87
CA ASP A 207 -0.95 -4.02 18.63
C ASP A 207 -1.80 -4.49 17.42
N ASP A 208 -1.16 -5.11 16.44
CA ASP A 208 -1.78 -5.48 15.16
C ASP A 208 -1.44 -6.94 14.81
N GLU A 209 -2.46 -7.68 14.36
CA GLU A 209 -2.40 -9.08 13.92
C GLU A 209 -3.03 -9.27 12.53
N CYS A 210 -3.35 -8.17 11.82
CA CYS A 210 -4.15 -8.20 10.60
C CYS A 210 -3.38 -8.59 9.33
N HIS A 211 -2.05 -8.73 9.39
CA HIS A 211 -1.24 -9.09 8.23
C HIS A 211 -0.95 -10.59 8.25
N GLU A 212 -1.52 -11.33 7.29
CA GLU A 212 -1.33 -12.77 7.16
C GLU A 212 -0.40 -13.04 5.96
N LEU A 213 0.53 -13.98 6.09
CA LEU A 213 1.47 -14.32 5.01
C LEU A 213 1.85 -15.80 5.01
N ILE A 214 2.41 -16.26 3.88
CA ILE A 214 3.05 -17.56 3.75
C ILE A 214 4.56 -17.35 3.74
N PRO A 215 5.29 -17.69 4.82
CA PRO A 215 6.74 -17.57 4.85
C PRO A 215 7.39 -18.32 3.68
N ASP A 216 8.56 -17.87 3.22
CA ASP A 216 9.37 -18.53 2.17
C ASP A 216 8.74 -18.52 0.75
N SER A 217 7.46 -18.15 0.62
CA SER A 217 6.75 -18.14 -0.68
C SER A 217 7.33 -17.17 -1.72
N HIS A 218 8.20 -16.24 -1.34
CA HIS A 218 8.90 -15.31 -2.24
C HIS A 218 10.10 -15.92 -2.98
N GLN A 219 10.58 -17.09 -2.56
CA GLN A 219 11.76 -17.74 -3.18
C GLN A 219 11.49 -19.11 -3.79
N ARG A 220 10.39 -19.77 -3.43
CA ARG A 220 9.97 -21.04 -4.02
C ARG A 220 8.86 -20.91 -5.06
N TRP A 221 8.83 -21.86 -6.00
CA TRP A 221 7.72 -22.00 -6.93
C TRP A 221 6.41 -22.25 -6.18
N ARG A 222 5.32 -21.68 -6.69
CA ARG A 222 4.00 -21.80 -6.06
C ARG A 222 3.50 -23.25 -6.00
N THR A 223 2.77 -23.59 -4.96
CA THR A 223 2.01 -24.84 -4.87
C THR A 223 0.73 -24.78 -5.72
N PRO A 224 0.04 -25.91 -5.98
CA PRO A 224 -1.28 -25.87 -6.61
C PRO A 224 -2.32 -25.06 -5.82
N PHE A 225 -2.27 -25.09 -4.49
CA PHE A 225 -3.14 -24.28 -3.62
C PHE A 225 -2.87 -22.79 -3.81
N GLU A 226 -1.59 -22.41 -3.79
CA GLU A 226 -1.19 -21.02 -4.00
C GLU A 226 -1.54 -20.53 -5.40
N HIS A 227 -1.44 -21.40 -6.41
CA HIS A 227 -1.89 -21.07 -7.75
C HIS A 227 -3.37 -20.73 -7.79
N ASP A 228 -4.19 -21.60 -7.21
CA ASP A 228 -5.62 -21.43 -7.20
C ASP A 228 -6.02 -20.10 -6.54
N VAL A 229 -5.42 -19.75 -5.40
CA VAL A 229 -5.78 -18.50 -4.71
C VAL A 229 -5.23 -17.23 -5.39
N LEU A 230 -4.08 -17.33 -6.06
CA LEU A 230 -3.44 -16.18 -6.74
C LEU A 230 -4.02 -15.93 -8.14
N LEU A 231 -4.62 -16.94 -8.78
CA LEU A 231 -5.12 -16.83 -10.13
C LEU A 231 -6.43 -16.01 -10.17
N PRO A 232 -6.54 -14.94 -10.99
CA PRO A 232 -7.75 -14.15 -11.08
C PRO A 232 -8.96 -14.98 -11.51
N LYS A 233 -10.13 -14.71 -10.90
CA LYS A 233 -11.38 -15.42 -11.22
C LYS A 233 -11.72 -15.39 -12.72
N ALA A 234 -11.57 -14.24 -13.36
CA ALA A 234 -11.83 -14.10 -14.80
C ALA A 234 -10.95 -15.01 -15.67
N MET A 235 -9.71 -15.29 -15.23
CA MET A 235 -8.80 -16.19 -15.96
C MET A 235 -9.19 -17.67 -15.77
N LYS A 236 -9.65 -18.03 -14.57
CA LYS A 236 -10.25 -19.36 -14.32
C LYS A 236 -11.46 -19.61 -15.23
N GLU A 237 -12.34 -18.62 -15.34
CA GLU A 237 -13.54 -18.68 -16.19
C GLU A 237 -13.22 -18.76 -17.69
N GLN A 238 -12.10 -18.18 -18.11
CA GLN A 238 -11.58 -18.29 -19.49
C GLN A 238 -10.80 -19.58 -19.75
N GLY A 239 -10.70 -20.48 -18.77
CA GLY A 239 -10.14 -21.82 -18.95
C GLY A 239 -8.64 -21.95 -18.66
N VAL A 240 -8.01 -20.98 -17.98
CA VAL A 240 -6.63 -21.15 -17.51
C VAL A 240 -6.57 -22.35 -16.56
N PRO A 241 -5.69 -23.34 -16.84
CA PRO A 241 -5.58 -24.54 -16.01
C PRO A 241 -5.26 -24.20 -14.56
N HIS A 242 -6.07 -24.71 -13.64
CA HIS A 242 -5.84 -24.58 -12.20
C HIS A 242 -6.38 -25.81 -11.48
N THR A 243 -5.98 -25.99 -10.23
CA THR A 243 -6.48 -27.07 -9.37
C THR A 243 -7.28 -26.44 -8.24
N PRO A 244 -8.63 -26.42 -8.35
CA PRO A 244 -9.49 -25.94 -7.26
C PRO A 244 -9.18 -26.70 -5.99
N SER A 245 -8.76 -26.00 -4.95
CA SER A 245 -8.26 -26.65 -3.74
C SER A 245 -8.54 -25.86 -2.47
N TRP A 246 -8.71 -24.53 -2.56
CA TRP A 246 -9.06 -23.70 -1.41
C TRP A 246 -10.56 -23.42 -1.33
N ASN A 247 -11.14 -23.54 -0.13
CA ASN A 247 -12.58 -23.32 0.10
C ASN A 247 -12.95 -21.85 0.38
N GLY A 248 -11.97 -20.94 0.38
CA GLY A 248 -12.18 -19.51 0.64
C GLY A 248 -12.22 -19.11 2.12
N THR A 249 -12.21 -20.08 3.03
CA THR A 249 -12.38 -19.85 4.48
C THR A 249 -11.23 -20.38 5.32
N ASP A 250 -10.76 -21.59 5.03
CA ASP A 250 -9.75 -22.26 5.84
C ASP A 250 -8.38 -21.60 5.66
N PRO A 251 -7.47 -21.76 6.63
CA PRO A 251 -6.13 -21.23 6.48
C PRO A 251 -5.39 -21.93 5.34
N LEU A 252 -4.54 -21.20 4.64
CA LEU A 252 -3.61 -21.80 3.70
C LEU A 252 -2.52 -22.61 4.44
N PRO A 253 -1.93 -23.62 3.79
CA PRO A 253 -0.76 -24.31 4.34
C PRO A 253 0.33 -23.33 4.74
N ASP A 254 0.91 -23.52 5.93
CA ASP A 254 1.98 -22.69 6.50
C ASP A 254 1.63 -21.22 6.72
N GLN A 255 0.35 -20.86 6.65
CA GLN A 255 -0.12 -19.51 6.95
C GLN A 255 0.23 -19.08 8.37
N VAL A 256 0.77 -17.86 8.49
CA VAL A 256 1.00 -17.18 9.77
C VAL A 256 0.33 -15.81 9.77
N ALA A 257 -0.15 -15.37 10.94
CA ALA A 257 -0.47 -13.98 11.19
C ALA A 257 0.74 -13.29 11.84
N VAL A 258 1.14 -12.14 11.32
CA VAL A 258 2.21 -11.32 11.91
C VAL A 258 1.63 -10.60 13.12
N ARG A 259 2.18 -10.86 14.31
CA ARG A 259 1.83 -10.13 15.53
C ARG A 259 2.86 -9.03 15.76
N LEU A 260 2.39 -7.78 15.73
CA LEU A 260 3.18 -6.61 16.03
C LEU A 260 2.66 -5.98 17.32
N ARG A 261 3.56 -5.62 18.22
CA ARG A 261 3.28 -4.67 19.29
C ARG A 261 3.39 -3.25 18.77
N ALA A 262 2.74 -2.30 19.43
CA ALA A 262 2.94 -0.89 19.11
C ALA A 262 4.44 -0.51 19.10
N GLY A 263 4.88 0.12 18.00
CA GLY A 263 6.27 0.49 17.74
C GLY A 263 7.13 -0.62 17.11
N GLU A 264 6.63 -1.84 16.99
CA GLU A 264 7.21 -2.83 16.08
C GLU A 264 6.77 -2.56 14.64
N ALA A 265 7.60 -2.93 13.68
CA ALA A 265 7.29 -2.79 12.27
C ALA A 265 7.61 -4.06 11.48
N LEU A 266 6.75 -4.38 10.51
CA LEU A 266 6.99 -5.43 9.54
C LEU A 266 7.69 -4.85 8.31
N ILE A 267 8.81 -5.43 7.92
CA ILE A 267 9.41 -5.26 6.58
C ILE A 267 9.20 -6.57 5.83
N ARG A 268 8.60 -6.50 4.64
CA ARG A 268 8.24 -7.68 3.84
C ARG A 268 8.74 -7.54 2.41
N ASN A 269 9.15 -8.65 1.83
CA ASN A 269 9.37 -8.76 0.40
C ASN A 269 8.02 -8.72 -0.35
N GLY A 270 7.88 -7.81 -1.32
CA GLY A 270 6.66 -7.66 -2.13
C GLY A 270 6.19 -8.94 -2.82
N ALA A 271 7.10 -9.86 -3.12
CA ALA A 271 6.77 -11.15 -3.71
C ALA A 271 6.18 -12.14 -2.69
N THR A 272 6.36 -11.99 -1.39
CA THR A 272 5.78 -12.91 -0.39
C THR A 272 4.25 -12.94 -0.52
N ILE A 273 3.67 -14.14 -0.61
CA ILE A 273 2.21 -14.32 -0.65
C ILE A 273 1.62 -13.86 0.67
N HIS A 274 0.67 -12.93 0.61
CA HIS A 274 0.11 -12.31 1.80
C HIS A 274 -1.31 -11.82 1.57
N THR A 275 -1.97 -11.47 2.66
CA THR A 275 -3.26 -10.78 2.67
C THR A 275 -3.38 -9.89 3.91
N GLY A 276 -4.27 -8.90 3.82
CA GLY A 276 -4.75 -8.16 4.98
C GLY A 276 -6.13 -8.70 5.38
N HIS A 277 -6.28 -9.12 6.63
CA HIS A 277 -7.53 -9.59 7.19
C HIS A 277 -7.84 -8.83 8.47
N THR A 278 -9.02 -8.22 8.52
CA THR A 278 -9.46 -7.37 9.62
C THR A 278 -10.71 -7.95 10.28
N VAL A 279 -10.70 -7.97 11.61
CA VAL A 279 -11.79 -8.50 12.43
C VAL A 279 -12.54 -7.32 13.04
N PRO A 280 -13.88 -7.25 12.95
CA PRO A 280 -14.65 -6.15 13.55
C PRO A 280 -14.30 -5.90 15.01
N GLU A 281 -14.42 -4.64 15.44
CA GLU A 281 -14.17 -4.19 16.83
C GLU A 281 -12.72 -4.29 17.32
N ARG A 282 -11.80 -4.95 16.61
CA ARG A 282 -10.37 -4.94 16.92
C ARG A 282 -9.70 -3.72 16.28
N GLU A 283 -9.13 -2.83 17.07
CA GLU A 283 -8.48 -1.66 16.47
C GLU A 283 -7.33 -2.08 15.54
N ARG A 284 -7.29 -1.51 14.34
CA ARG A 284 -6.11 -1.52 13.47
C ARG A 284 -5.69 -0.09 13.23
N ASN A 285 -4.41 0.17 13.43
CA ASN A 285 -3.82 1.49 13.27
C ASN A 285 -2.34 1.28 12.93
N THR A 286 -2.07 1.03 11.65
CA THR A 286 -0.74 0.61 11.18
C THR A 286 -0.32 1.46 10.00
N LEU A 287 0.83 2.11 10.12
CA LEU A 287 1.33 3.07 9.15
C LEU A 287 2.25 2.35 8.15
N SER A 288 1.86 2.31 6.88
CA SER A 288 2.77 1.98 5.80
C SER A 288 3.52 3.23 5.38
N ILE A 289 4.83 3.22 5.60
CA ILE A 289 5.72 4.37 5.45
C ILE A 289 7.11 3.92 5.02
N GLY A 290 7.80 4.80 4.30
CA GLY A 290 9.11 4.49 3.77
C GLY A 290 9.74 5.63 2.99
N TRP A 291 10.97 5.38 2.58
CA TRP A 291 11.73 6.24 1.68
C TRP A 291 12.45 5.38 0.66
N SER A 292 12.59 5.91 -0.55
CA SER A 292 13.31 5.25 -1.65
C SER A 292 14.45 6.14 -2.14
N ARG A 293 15.50 5.50 -2.63
CA ARG A 293 16.58 6.15 -3.37
C ARG A 293 16.02 6.66 -4.68
N TRP A 294 16.33 7.91 -5.00
CA TRP A 294 16.04 8.51 -6.27
C TRP A 294 16.88 7.86 -7.37
N SER A 295 16.23 7.44 -8.44
CA SER A 295 16.87 7.08 -9.70
C SER A 295 16.31 8.01 -10.78
N PRO A 296 17.15 8.86 -11.40
CA PRO A 296 16.70 9.73 -12.47
C PRO A 296 16.04 8.92 -13.61
N PRO A 297 14.88 9.36 -14.14
CA PRO A 297 14.31 8.74 -15.32
C PRO A 297 15.25 8.96 -16.53
N SER A 298 15.17 8.06 -17.51
CA SER A 298 15.81 8.30 -18.81
C SER A 298 15.26 9.59 -19.42
N PRO A 299 16.10 10.46 -20.04
CA PRO A 299 15.63 11.69 -20.69
C PRO A 299 14.54 11.47 -21.73
N GLU A 300 14.51 10.29 -22.35
CA GLU A 300 13.55 9.87 -23.37
C GLU A 300 12.20 9.40 -22.79
N LYS A 301 12.13 9.18 -21.47
CA LYS A 301 10.95 8.57 -20.84
C LYS A 301 9.97 9.64 -20.41
N GLU A 302 8.85 9.70 -21.12
CA GLU A 302 7.70 10.52 -20.74
C GLU A 302 7.19 10.15 -19.33
N PRO A 303 6.75 11.14 -18.52
CA PRO A 303 6.11 10.87 -17.25
C PRO A 303 4.88 9.97 -17.44
N ALA A 304 4.71 9.00 -16.55
CA ALA A 304 3.57 8.08 -16.58
C ALA A 304 2.33 8.72 -15.95
N GLY A 305 1.13 8.30 -16.37
CA GLY A 305 -0.08 8.65 -15.64
C GLY A 305 0.01 8.15 -14.20
N ALA A 306 -0.35 8.98 -13.23
CA ALA A 306 -0.34 8.57 -11.83
C ALA A 306 -1.40 7.50 -11.57
N ASP A 307 -1.07 6.49 -10.77
CA ASP A 307 -2.08 5.62 -10.18
C ASP A 307 -3.02 6.46 -9.31
N ALA A 308 -4.33 6.24 -9.43
CA ALA A 308 -5.34 7.02 -8.71
C ALA A 308 -5.11 7.02 -7.19
N ARG A 309 -4.54 5.95 -6.62
CA ARG A 309 -4.19 5.85 -5.19
C ARG A 309 -3.10 6.83 -4.77
N ASN A 310 -2.33 7.35 -5.72
CA ASN A 310 -1.23 8.28 -5.52
C ASN A 310 -1.47 9.65 -6.18
N ALA A 311 -2.47 9.79 -7.05
CA ALA A 311 -2.73 11.03 -7.79
C ALA A 311 -2.85 12.27 -6.88
N TRP A 312 -3.43 12.13 -5.69
CA TRP A 312 -3.52 13.20 -4.69
C TRP A 312 -2.17 13.83 -4.31
N GLN A 313 -1.06 13.09 -4.43
CA GLN A 313 0.27 13.61 -4.11
C GLN A 313 0.70 14.72 -5.07
N LEU A 314 0.13 14.77 -6.29
CA LEU A 314 0.43 15.81 -7.27
C LEU A 314 -0.18 17.17 -6.89
N ASP A 315 -1.07 17.25 -5.90
CA ASP A 315 -1.64 18.53 -5.47
C ASP A 315 -0.49 19.41 -4.91
N PRO A 316 -0.23 20.61 -5.48
CA PRO A 316 0.85 21.48 -5.02
C PRO A 316 0.77 21.81 -3.51
N ALA A 317 -0.43 21.77 -2.92
CA ALA A 317 -0.60 21.97 -1.49
C ALA A 317 0.13 20.91 -0.65
N VAL A 318 0.31 19.69 -1.18
CA VAL A 318 1.12 18.64 -0.54
C VAL A 318 2.57 19.10 -0.46
N ARG A 319 3.15 19.50 -1.59
CA ARG A 319 4.54 19.99 -1.67
C ARG A 319 4.77 21.17 -0.72
N GLU A 320 3.88 22.16 -0.73
CA GLU A 320 4.04 23.37 0.08
C GLU A 320 3.90 23.11 1.58
N ALA A 321 3.17 22.08 1.99
CA ALA A 321 3.02 21.70 3.38
C ALA A 321 4.20 20.89 3.94
N LEU A 322 5.14 20.44 3.10
CA LEU A 322 6.27 19.63 3.57
C LEU A 322 7.21 20.45 4.46
N PRO A 323 7.60 19.92 5.65
CA PRO A 323 8.30 20.70 6.68
C PRO A 323 9.75 21.08 6.35
N HIS A 324 10.36 20.45 5.34
CA HIS A 324 11.75 20.70 4.97
C HIS A 324 11.94 20.85 3.47
N GLU A 325 12.87 21.71 3.06
CA GLU A 325 13.21 21.92 1.65
C GLU A 325 13.69 20.64 0.95
N TRP A 326 14.43 19.77 1.64
CA TRP A 326 14.85 18.49 1.06
C TRP A 326 13.66 17.56 0.77
N MET A 327 12.58 17.62 1.56
CA MET A 327 11.37 16.84 1.27
C MET A 327 10.65 17.37 0.04
N LYS A 328 10.64 18.69 -0.16
CA LYS A 328 10.11 19.31 -1.38
C LYS A 328 10.89 18.84 -2.60
N THR A 329 12.22 18.76 -2.50
CA THR A 329 13.07 18.16 -3.54
C THR A 329 12.74 16.67 -3.78
N ALA A 330 12.53 15.88 -2.73
CA ALA A 330 12.14 14.47 -2.85
C ALA A 330 10.75 14.30 -3.49
N TRP A 331 9.82 15.20 -3.19
CA TRP A 331 8.52 15.30 -3.85
C TRP A 331 8.68 15.71 -5.32
N ASP A 332 9.50 16.72 -5.61
CA ASP A 332 9.72 17.23 -6.98
C ASP A 332 10.23 16.10 -7.88
N ARG A 333 11.17 15.30 -7.39
CA ARG A 333 11.68 14.10 -8.08
C ARG A 333 10.57 13.09 -8.41
N TRP A 334 9.70 12.82 -7.44
CA TRP A 334 8.56 11.93 -7.67
C TRP A 334 7.61 12.52 -8.71
N ALA A 335 7.19 13.78 -8.51
CA ALA A 335 6.24 14.48 -9.37
C ALA A 335 6.73 14.61 -10.83
N GLN A 336 8.04 14.78 -11.05
CA GLN A 336 8.65 14.79 -12.39
C GLN A 336 8.39 13.51 -13.19
N THR A 337 8.15 12.37 -12.53
CA THR A 337 7.90 11.08 -13.19
C THR A 337 6.42 10.78 -13.42
N GLN A 338 5.53 11.67 -12.96
CA GLN A 338 4.10 11.43 -12.91
C GLN A 338 3.31 12.53 -13.64
N LYS A 339 2.14 12.16 -14.18
CA LYS A 339 1.14 13.08 -14.75
C LYS A 339 -0.20 12.83 -14.09
N LEU A 340 -0.92 13.89 -13.75
CA LEU A 340 -2.30 13.77 -13.30
C LEU A 340 -3.15 13.30 -14.49
N GLY A 341 -3.99 12.28 -14.29
CA GLY A 341 -4.85 11.80 -15.38
C GLY A 341 -6.04 12.73 -15.66
N ASP A 342 -6.72 12.46 -16.78
CA ASP A 342 -7.74 13.36 -17.35
C ASP A 342 -9.18 12.92 -17.05
N THR A 343 -9.36 11.81 -16.33
CA THR A 343 -10.67 11.27 -15.94
C THR A 343 -10.85 11.31 -14.42
N LEU A 344 -12.09 11.16 -13.95
CA LEU A 344 -12.35 11.08 -12.51
C LEU A 344 -11.73 9.82 -11.89
N GLU A 345 -11.75 8.71 -12.62
CA GLU A 345 -11.20 7.43 -12.24
C GLU A 345 -9.68 7.48 -12.07
N ASP A 346 -8.98 8.34 -12.83
CA ASP A 346 -7.54 8.56 -12.66
C ASP A 346 -7.18 9.35 -11.40
N ARG A 347 -8.16 9.97 -10.73
CA ARG A 347 -7.92 10.92 -9.63
C ARG A 347 -8.51 10.48 -8.29
N TYR A 348 -9.59 9.70 -8.30
CA TYR A 348 -10.46 9.56 -7.14
C TYR A 348 -10.86 8.12 -6.85
N ALA A 349 -11.19 7.85 -5.58
CA ALA A 349 -11.83 6.60 -5.20
C ALA A 349 -13.31 6.59 -5.66
N PRO A 350 -13.93 5.41 -5.86
CA PRO A 350 -15.32 5.30 -6.30
C PRO A 350 -16.32 6.11 -5.45
N TYR A 351 -16.10 6.18 -4.13
CA TYR A 351 -16.91 6.98 -3.22
C TYR A 351 -16.93 8.46 -3.63
N ASP A 352 -15.75 9.06 -3.83
CA ASP A 352 -15.63 10.48 -4.17
C ASP A 352 -16.19 10.78 -5.57
N ILE A 353 -16.02 9.86 -6.53
CA ILE A 353 -16.67 9.95 -7.85
C ILE A 353 -18.20 9.98 -7.69
N GLY A 354 -18.75 9.14 -6.82
CA GLY A 354 -20.17 9.14 -6.48
C GLY A 354 -20.65 10.48 -5.91
N ARG A 355 -19.87 11.10 -5.02
CA ARG A 355 -20.17 12.43 -4.45
C ARG A 355 -20.12 13.51 -5.52
N ILE A 356 -19.12 13.48 -6.40
CA ILE A 356 -19.04 14.39 -7.54
C ILE A 356 -20.28 14.27 -8.42
N LYS A 357 -20.65 13.05 -8.82
CA LYS A 357 -21.86 12.81 -9.63
C LYS A 357 -23.18 13.12 -8.89
N ALA A 358 -23.15 13.33 -7.58
CA ALA A 358 -24.29 13.81 -6.80
C ALA A 358 -24.36 15.36 -6.72
N GLY A 359 -23.44 16.07 -7.38
CA GLY A 359 -23.42 17.53 -7.48
C GLY A 359 -22.39 18.22 -6.58
N GLU A 360 -21.56 17.48 -5.85
CA GLU A 360 -20.52 18.06 -4.99
C GLU A 360 -19.24 18.36 -5.78
N VAL A 361 -18.71 19.58 -5.66
CA VAL A 361 -17.42 19.94 -6.27
C VAL A 361 -16.31 19.75 -5.24
N VAL A 362 -15.75 18.54 -5.21
CA VAL A 362 -14.72 18.11 -4.25
C VAL A 362 -13.40 17.76 -4.96
N GLY A 363 -12.39 17.31 -4.22
CA GLY A 363 -11.10 16.89 -4.76
C GLY A 363 -10.25 18.05 -5.28
N TRP A 364 -9.82 17.95 -6.52
CA TRP A 364 -9.07 18.99 -7.23
C TRP A 364 -9.91 20.23 -7.53
N ARG A 365 -11.25 20.09 -7.58
CA ARG A 365 -12.21 21.19 -7.85
C ARG A 365 -11.86 21.95 -9.13
N GLY A 366 -11.33 21.26 -10.13
CA GLY A 366 -11.06 21.79 -11.46
C GLY A 366 -12.31 21.78 -12.33
N GLU A 367 -12.09 21.98 -13.63
CA GLU A 367 -13.19 22.00 -14.60
C GLU A 367 -13.82 20.63 -14.79
N LEU A 368 -13.01 19.56 -14.72
CA LEU A 368 -13.47 18.17 -14.79
C LEU A 368 -14.51 17.88 -13.71
N GLU A 369 -14.21 18.22 -12.46
CA GLU A 369 -15.09 17.97 -11.32
C GLU A 369 -16.34 18.85 -11.38
N ARG A 370 -16.23 20.11 -11.83
CA ARG A 370 -17.37 21.01 -12.00
C ARG A 370 -18.35 20.51 -13.08
N GLN A 371 -17.85 20.10 -14.24
CA GLN A 371 -18.71 19.58 -15.31
C GLN A 371 -19.34 18.24 -14.93
N ALA A 372 -18.59 17.35 -14.28
CA ALA A 372 -19.12 16.11 -13.77
C ALA A 372 -20.20 16.33 -12.71
N ALA A 373 -20.01 17.28 -11.79
CA ALA A 373 -21.00 17.65 -10.80
C ALA A 373 -22.27 18.25 -11.41
N ALA A 374 -22.13 19.14 -12.40
CA ALA A 374 -23.26 19.72 -13.10
C ALA A 374 -24.05 18.69 -13.94
N THR A 375 -23.34 17.73 -14.55
CA THR A 375 -23.94 16.67 -15.40
C THR A 375 -24.52 15.53 -14.57
N GLY A 376 -23.97 15.30 -13.37
CA GLY A 376 -24.40 14.29 -12.44
C GLY A 376 -24.35 12.87 -13.01
N ALA A 377 -25.46 12.13 -12.91
CA ALA A 377 -25.56 10.74 -13.34
C ALA A 377 -25.21 10.52 -14.83
N ALA A 378 -25.41 11.55 -15.68
CA ALA A 378 -25.13 11.47 -17.12
C ALA A 378 -23.63 11.58 -17.46
N TRP A 379 -22.76 11.91 -16.50
CA TRP A 379 -21.30 11.87 -16.69
C TRP A 379 -20.85 10.42 -16.86
N LYS A 380 -20.25 10.11 -18.01
CA LYS A 380 -19.88 8.74 -18.38
C LYS A 380 -18.58 8.31 -17.70
N PRO A 381 -18.42 7.01 -17.40
CA PRO A 381 -17.14 6.49 -16.91
C PRO A 381 -16.00 6.82 -17.88
N TYR A 382 -14.85 7.22 -17.34
CA TYR A 382 -13.65 7.60 -18.11
C TYR A 382 -13.86 8.75 -19.11
N GLN A 383 -14.90 9.56 -18.92
CA GLN A 383 -15.12 10.76 -19.70
C GLN A 383 -14.05 11.82 -19.36
N THR A 384 -13.46 12.42 -20.40
CA THR A 384 -12.55 13.56 -20.30
C THR A 384 -13.30 14.86 -20.51
N LEU A 385 -12.64 15.99 -20.23
CA LEU A 385 -13.09 17.29 -20.72
C LEU A 385 -13.15 17.28 -22.26
N ALA A 386 -14.13 17.99 -22.80
CA ALA A 386 -14.33 18.15 -24.25
C ALA A 386 -13.36 19.16 -24.87
#